data_AF-D7J1D9-F1
#
_entry.id   AF-D7J1D9-F1
#
_cell.length_a   1.000
_cell.length_b   1.000
_cell.length_c   1.000
_cell.angle_alpha   90.00
_cell.angle_beta   90.00
_cell.angle_gamma   90.00
#
_symmetry.space_group_name_H-M   'P 1'
#
loop_
_entity.id
_entity.type
_entity.pdbx_description
1 polymer ?
#
loop_
_entity_poly.entity_id
_entity_poly.type
_entity_poly.pdbx_seq_one_letter_code
_entity_poly.pdbx_strand_id
1 'polypeptide(L)'
;MKNIIKKLLTSIILLFVGNIKTEKSIFLLCKSRIATTNTLKLIKAYVSRLNIHIEGHDNKASISGLWRRGELVIIGNNNNLTIEEGCYLTNTRITIRGNNCSIAIGKDVTSGSLYMACMGQGNYITIGDDCMLSENVNIWSTDSHGIYDMKDNLLNPSKPVKIGSHVWLGKGSSVLKGATIGDGAIVGMDTIVNKDIIANTLVVGTPMRTVKENILWKRGFIDK
;
A
#
# COMPACT_ATOMS: atom_id res chain seq x y z
N MET A 1 -0.13 -38.06 17.10
CA MET A 1 0.96 -38.07 16.08
C MET A 1 0.49 -38.11 14.61
N LYS A 2 -0.81 -38.08 14.28
CA LYS A 2 -1.29 -38.00 12.87
C LYS A 2 -1.72 -36.59 12.42
N ASN A 3 -1.54 -35.56 13.27
CA ASN A 3 -1.91 -34.16 13.00
C ASN A 3 -0.82 -33.30 12.33
N ILE A 4 0.29 -33.90 11.90
CA ILE A 4 1.43 -33.15 11.34
C ILE A 4 1.56 -33.34 9.81
N ILE A 5 0.87 -34.32 9.22
CA ILE A 5 1.01 -34.67 7.79
C ILE A 5 0.02 -33.91 6.87
N LYS A 6 -0.95 -33.15 7.39
CA LYS A 6 -1.91 -32.38 6.55
C LYS A 6 -1.48 -30.94 6.21
N LYS A 7 -0.20 -30.62 6.38
CA LYS A 7 0.38 -29.28 6.13
C LYS A 7 1.25 -29.19 4.86
N LEU A 8 1.23 -30.23 4.02
CA LEU A 8 2.05 -30.30 2.82
C LEU A 8 1.21 -30.73 1.61
N LEU A 9 0.73 -29.76 0.85
CA LEU A 9 0.56 -29.88 -0.60
C LEU A 9 0.63 -28.48 -1.19
N THR A 10 1.87 -28.03 -1.35
CA THR A 10 2.30 -27.16 -2.43
C THR A 10 1.84 -27.73 -3.78
N SER A 11 1.43 -26.81 -4.66
CA SER A 11 1.20 -26.95 -6.10
C SER A 11 -0.24 -27.21 -6.56
N ILE A 12 -0.80 -26.14 -7.13
CA ILE A 12 -1.65 -26.10 -8.34
C ILE A 12 -3.05 -26.72 -8.20
N ILE A 13 -4.06 -25.92 -8.58
CA ILE A 13 -5.49 -26.17 -8.80
C ILE A 13 -6.29 -25.15 -7.99
N LEU A 14 -7.21 -24.44 -8.63
CA LEU A 14 -8.08 -23.42 -8.02
C LEU A 14 -8.63 -23.91 -6.67
N LEU A 15 -8.05 -23.41 -5.58
CA LEU A 15 -8.61 -23.54 -4.24
C LEU A 15 -9.55 -22.36 -4.04
N PHE A 16 -10.84 -22.56 -4.31
CA PHE A 16 -11.89 -21.68 -3.80
C PHE A 16 -12.04 -21.95 -2.29
N VAL A 17 -11.24 -21.28 -1.47
CA VAL A 17 -11.49 -21.23 -0.03
C VAL A 17 -12.39 -20.01 0.22
N GLY A 18 -13.70 -20.20 0.04
CA GLY A 18 -14.69 -19.14 0.18
C GLY A 18 -14.42 -17.95 -0.76
N ASN A 19 -14.19 -16.78 -0.18
CA ASN A 19 -14.04 -15.50 -0.89
C ASN A 19 -12.66 -15.23 -1.49
N ILE A 20 -11.76 -16.22 -1.46
CA ILE A 20 -10.42 -16.13 -2.01
C ILE A 20 -10.36 -16.88 -3.35
N LYS A 21 -10.03 -16.17 -4.42
CA LYS A 21 -9.81 -16.71 -5.77
C LYS A 21 -8.31 -16.69 -6.07
N THR A 22 -7.76 -17.80 -6.55
CA THR A 22 -6.33 -17.93 -6.83
C THR A 22 -6.07 -18.39 -8.25
N GLU A 23 -5.06 -17.79 -8.89
CA GLU A 23 -4.54 -18.16 -10.20
C GLU A 23 -3.02 -18.16 -10.13
N LYS A 24 -2.38 -19.34 -10.32
CA LYS A 24 -0.92 -19.51 -10.27
C LYS A 24 -0.26 -18.84 -9.05
N SER A 25 -0.91 -18.92 -7.88
CA SER A 25 -0.52 -18.19 -6.68
C SER A 25 -0.21 -19.11 -5.49
N ILE A 26 0.61 -18.61 -4.57
CA ILE A 26 0.94 -19.24 -3.29
C ILE A 26 0.35 -18.40 -2.16
N PHE A 27 -0.36 -19.06 -1.24
CA PHE A 27 -0.95 -18.46 -0.04
C PHE A 27 -0.53 -19.27 1.19
N LEU A 28 0.47 -18.79 1.93
CA LEU A 28 1.20 -19.59 2.92
C LEU A 28 1.23 -18.94 4.31
N LEU A 29 0.81 -19.69 5.34
CA LEU A 29 0.83 -19.23 6.75
C LEU A 29 0.04 -17.92 6.98
N CYS A 30 -0.97 -17.67 6.16
CA CYS A 30 -1.85 -16.52 6.30
C CYS A 30 -3.07 -16.85 7.15
N LYS A 31 -3.63 -15.83 7.81
CA LYS A 31 -4.93 -15.87 8.47
C LYS A 31 -5.87 -14.93 7.71
N SER A 32 -7.11 -15.36 7.47
CA SER A 32 -8.07 -14.55 6.73
C SER A 32 -9.48 -14.64 7.32
N ARG A 33 -10.12 -13.48 7.49
CA ARG A 33 -11.56 -13.33 7.75
C ARG A 33 -12.12 -12.41 6.67
N ILE A 34 -12.99 -12.93 5.81
CA ILE A 34 -13.54 -12.20 4.66
C ILE A 34 -15.05 -12.44 4.62
N ALA A 35 -15.86 -11.39 4.82
CA ALA A 35 -17.33 -11.50 4.77
C ALA A 35 -17.85 -11.80 3.35
N THR A 36 -19.03 -12.42 3.25
CA THR A 36 -19.54 -13.17 2.07
C THR A 36 -19.51 -12.44 0.73
N THR A 37 -19.79 -11.13 0.66
CA THR A 37 -19.87 -10.40 -0.61
C THR A 37 -18.52 -9.80 -1.05
N ASN A 38 -17.47 -9.99 -0.27
CA ASN A 38 -16.15 -9.44 -0.55
C ASN A 38 -15.31 -10.44 -1.34
N THR A 39 -14.34 -9.95 -2.12
CA THR A 39 -13.47 -10.82 -2.93
C THR A 39 -12.00 -10.49 -2.71
N LEU A 40 -11.19 -11.51 -2.49
CA LEU A 40 -9.73 -11.44 -2.59
C LEU A 40 -9.27 -12.28 -3.78
N LYS A 41 -8.63 -11.67 -4.77
CA LYS A 41 -8.05 -12.35 -5.93
C LYS A 41 -6.53 -12.32 -5.83
N LEU A 42 -5.90 -13.49 -5.98
CA LEU A 42 -4.46 -13.65 -6.05
C LEU A 42 -4.10 -14.13 -7.47
N ILE A 43 -3.28 -13.37 -8.19
CA ILE A 43 -2.90 -13.66 -9.58
C ILE A 43 -1.38 -13.66 -9.68
N LYS A 44 -0.76 -14.80 -10.02
CA LYS A 44 0.71 -14.93 -10.06
C LYS A 44 1.37 -14.37 -8.79
N ALA A 45 0.74 -14.57 -7.64
CA ALA A 45 1.13 -13.92 -6.38
C ALA A 45 1.81 -14.90 -5.43
N TYR A 46 2.78 -14.41 -4.66
CA TYR A 46 3.34 -15.10 -3.50
C TYR A 46 2.98 -14.33 -2.24
N VAL A 47 1.98 -14.81 -1.52
CA VAL A 47 1.50 -14.18 -0.29
C VAL A 47 1.83 -15.08 0.90
N SER A 48 2.56 -14.54 1.88
CA SER A 48 2.89 -15.31 3.07
C SER A 48 2.85 -14.52 4.37
N ARG A 49 2.39 -15.17 5.44
CA ARG A 49 2.32 -14.60 6.81
C ARG A 49 1.52 -13.29 6.88
N LEU A 50 0.42 -13.19 6.13
CA LEU A 50 -0.50 -12.06 6.22
C LEU A 50 -1.65 -12.35 7.17
N ASN A 51 -2.05 -11.33 7.92
CA ASN A 51 -3.37 -11.28 8.54
C ASN A 51 -4.30 -10.47 7.64
N ILE A 52 -5.42 -11.03 7.22
CA ILE A 52 -6.37 -10.41 6.29
C ILE A 52 -7.72 -10.31 6.98
N HIS A 53 -8.25 -9.10 7.09
CA HIS A 53 -9.59 -8.81 7.59
C HIS A 53 -10.34 -7.94 6.58
N ILE A 54 -11.39 -8.49 5.98
CA ILE A 54 -12.24 -7.78 5.01
C ILE A 54 -13.69 -7.91 5.48
N GLU A 55 -14.29 -6.77 5.83
CA GLU A 55 -15.62 -6.67 6.43
C GLU A 55 -16.47 -5.59 5.75
N GLY A 56 -17.78 -5.80 5.77
CA GLY A 56 -18.77 -5.04 5.02
C GLY A 56 -19.11 -5.71 3.70
N HIS A 57 -19.45 -4.92 2.69
CA HIS A 57 -19.98 -5.42 1.43
C HIS A 57 -19.19 -4.98 0.19
N ASP A 58 -19.07 -5.89 -0.77
CA ASP A 58 -18.56 -5.60 -2.12
C ASP A 58 -17.15 -5.00 -2.16
N ASN A 59 -16.35 -5.23 -1.12
CA ASN A 59 -14.93 -4.89 -1.14
C ASN A 59 -14.16 -5.88 -2.00
N LYS A 60 -13.18 -5.36 -2.74
CA LYS A 60 -12.37 -6.12 -3.68
C LYS A 60 -10.90 -5.87 -3.40
N ALA A 61 -10.12 -6.94 -3.35
CA ALA A 61 -8.67 -6.87 -3.30
C ALA A 61 -8.10 -7.77 -4.38
N SER A 62 -7.19 -7.24 -5.21
CA SER A 62 -6.43 -7.99 -6.20
C SER A 62 -4.94 -7.83 -5.91
N ILE A 63 -4.24 -8.94 -5.76
CA ILE A 63 -2.81 -8.95 -5.46
C ILE A 63 -2.09 -9.78 -6.52
N SER A 64 -1.13 -9.16 -7.17
CA SER A 64 -0.12 -9.76 -8.03
C SER A 64 1.27 -9.48 -7.45
N GLY A 65 2.23 -10.38 -7.65
CA GLY A 65 3.57 -10.25 -7.07
C GLY A 65 3.70 -10.78 -5.62
N LEU A 66 4.74 -10.33 -4.91
CA LEU A 66 5.13 -10.86 -3.60
C LEU A 66 4.68 -9.94 -2.46
N TRP A 67 3.99 -10.50 -1.47
CA TRP A 67 3.74 -9.84 -0.18
C TRP A 67 4.06 -10.79 0.98
N ARG A 68 5.15 -10.49 1.69
CA ARG A 68 5.66 -11.30 2.80
C ARG A 68 5.61 -10.55 4.12
N ARG A 69 4.83 -11.08 5.06
CA ARG A 69 4.53 -10.51 6.38
C ARG A 69 3.78 -9.18 6.27
N GLY A 70 2.72 -9.04 7.05
CA GLY A 70 1.92 -7.84 6.99
C GLY A 70 0.47 -8.05 7.37
N GLU A 71 -0.31 -7.02 7.08
CA GLU A 71 -1.71 -6.97 7.45
C GLU A 71 -2.50 -6.22 6.37
N LEU A 72 -3.64 -6.79 6.00
CA LEU A 72 -4.63 -6.16 5.13
C LEU A 72 -5.92 -6.01 5.91
N VAL A 73 -6.35 -4.77 6.13
CA VAL A 73 -7.64 -4.44 6.74
C VAL A 73 -8.46 -3.63 5.74
N ILE A 74 -9.64 -4.13 5.37
CA ILE A 74 -10.63 -3.40 4.59
C ILE A 74 -11.95 -3.46 5.34
N ILE A 75 -12.47 -2.29 5.75
CA ILE A 75 -13.72 -2.19 6.51
C ILE A 75 -14.63 -1.14 5.85
N GLY A 76 -15.88 -1.53 5.59
CA GLY A 76 -16.91 -0.69 4.98
C GLY A 76 -17.34 -1.26 3.64
N ASN A 77 -17.78 -0.44 2.69
CA ASN A 77 -18.41 -0.94 1.46
C ASN A 77 -17.74 -0.44 0.19
N ASN A 78 -17.73 -1.28 -0.85
CA ASN A 78 -17.24 -0.92 -2.19
C ASN A 78 -15.80 -0.40 -2.23
N ASN A 79 -14.93 -0.84 -1.32
CA ASN A 79 -13.53 -0.45 -1.32
C ASN A 79 -12.71 -1.35 -2.24
N ASN A 80 -11.63 -0.81 -2.82
CA ASN A 80 -10.77 -1.54 -3.75
C ASN A 80 -9.28 -1.47 -3.36
N LEU A 81 -8.61 -2.62 -3.36
CA LEU A 81 -7.14 -2.71 -3.33
C LEU A 81 -6.66 -3.35 -4.63
N THR A 82 -5.65 -2.76 -5.28
CA THR A 82 -4.94 -3.37 -6.40
C THR A 82 -3.44 -3.28 -6.16
N ILE A 83 -2.76 -4.41 -6.28
CA ILE A 83 -1.30 -4.52 -6.27
C ILE A 83 -0.91 -5.24 -7.56
N GLU A 84 -0.18 -4.55 -8.42
CA GLU A 84 0.21 -5.03 -9.74
C GLU A 84 1.41 -6.00 -9.69
N GLU A 85 1.68 -6.65 -10.82
CA GLU A 85 2.76 -7.64 -10.95
C GLU A 85 4.15 -7.06 -10.68
N GLY A 86 5.11 -7.94 -10.36
CA GLY A 86 6.50 -7.52 -10.07
C GLY A 86 6.71 -6.90 -8.70
N CYS A 87 5.65 -6.55 -7.97
CA CYS A 87 5.77 -5.99 -6.62
C CYS A 87 6.52 -6.94 -5.66
N TYR A 88 7.33 -6.36 -4.78
CA TYR A 88 7.97 -7.04 -3.65
C TYR A 88 7.73 -6.24 -2.38
N LEU A 89 6.74 -6.63 -1.59
CA LEU A 89 6.33 -5.94 -0.37
C LEU A 89 6.67 -6.78 0.86
N THR A 90 7.47 -6.23 1.77
CA THR A 90 7.72 -6.85 3.08
C THR A 90 7.15 -6.04 4.21
N ASN A 91 6.72 -6.71 5.29
CA ASN A 91 6.26 -6.06 6.53
C ASN A 91 5.25 -4.91 6.28
N THR A 92 4.37 -5.10 5.30
CA THR A 92 3.50 -4.05 4.80
C THR A 92 2.13 -4.15 5.44
N ARG A 93 1.60 -3.04 5.95
CA ARG A 93 0.23 -2.89 6.46
C ARG A 93 -0.56 -2.00 5.51
N ILE A 94 -1.74 -2.44 5.10
CA ILE A 94 -2.67 -1.65 4.30
C ILE A 94 -4.01 -1.62 5.02
N THR A 95 -4.47 -0.42 5.35
CA THR A 95 -5.75 -0.18 6.00
C THR A 95 -6.62 0.69 5.11
N ILE A 96 -7.77 0.16 4.70
CA ILE A 96 -8.85 0.89 4.03
C ILE A 96 -10.08 0.90 4.94
N ARG A 97 -10.57 2.08 5.34
CA ARG A 97 -11.78 2.20 6.17
C ARG A 97 -12.74 3.27 5.65
N GLY A 98 -13.96 2.88 5.32
CA GLY A 98 -14.98 3.78 4.79
C GLY A 98 -15.65 3.18 3.56
N ASN A 99 -16.16 4.01 2.65
CA ASN A 99 -16.79 3.51 1.44
C ASN A 99 -16.23 4.12 0.17
N ASN A 100 -16.25 3.34 -0.90
CA ASN A 100 -15.75 3.73 -2.21
C ASN A 100 -14.27 4.20 -2.19
N CYS A 101 -13.48 3.75 -1.21
CA CYS A 101 -12.08 4.10 -1.12
C CYS A 101 -11.20 3.14 -1.94
N SER A 102 -10.05 3.62 -2.41
CA SER A 102 -9.14 2.75 -3.15
C SER A 102 -7.66 2.94 -2.83
N ILE A 103 -6.90 1.85 -2.87
CA ILE A 103 -5.45 1.88 -2.88
C ILE A 103 -4.97 1.12 -4.11
N ALA A 104 -4.11 1.74 -4.93
CA ALA A 104 -3.49 1.13 -6.09
C ALA A 104 -1.97 1.25 -6.01
N ILE A 105 -1.27 0.12 -6.17
CA ILE A 105 0.19 0.02 -6.24
C ILE A 105 0.55 -0.50 -7.63
N GLY A 106 1.29 0.30 -8.38
CA GLY A 106 1.78 -0.02 -9.73
C GLY A 106 2.79 -1.16 -9.77
N LYS A 107 3.29 -1.45 -10.97
CA LYS A 107 4.18 -2.58 -11.23
C LYS A 107 5.55 -2.38 -10.62
N ASP A 108 6.22 -3.49 -10.31
CA ASP A 108 7.65 -3.49 -9.89
C ASP A 108 7.96 -2.60 -8.67
N VAL A 109 6.96 -2.31 -7.82
CA VAL A 109 7.17 -1.55 -6.59
C VAL A 109 7.80 -2.44 -5.53
N THR A 110 8.91 -1.97 -4.95
CA THR A 110 9.61 -2.66 -3.86
C THR A 110 9.43 -1.91 -2.54
N SER A 111 9.17 -2.62 -1.44
CA SER A 111 9.05 -2.04 -0.10
C SER A 111 9.77 -2.85 0.97
N GLY A 112 10.60 -2.18 1.77
CA GLY A 112 11.19 -2.75 2.99
C GLY A 112 10.17 -2.91 4.12
N SER A 113 9.48 -1.82 4.48
CA SER A 113 8.26 -1.85 5.30
C SER A 113 7.43 -0.60 5.05
N LEU A 114 6.12 -0.80 4.96
CA LEU A 114 5.17 0.23 4.52
C LEU A 114 3.91 0.18 5.36
N TYR A 115 3.39 1.35 5.73
CA TYR A 115 2.03 1.46 6.24
C TYR A 115 1.24 2.46 5.40
N MET A 116 0.15 1.98 4.78
CA MET A 116 -0.81 2.80 4.05
C MET A 116 -2.14 2.88 4.80
N ALA A 117 -2.62 4.10 5.04
CA ALA A 117 -3.91 4.37 5.67
C ALA A 117 -4.79 5.22 4.76
N CYS A 118 -5.84 4.61 4.19
CA CYS A 118 -6.83 5.28 3.36
C CYS A 118 -8.21 5.20 4.00
N MET A 119 -8.80 6.35 4.35
CA MET A 119 -10.10 6.35 5.02
C MET A 119 -11.02 7.45 4.49
N GLY A 120 -12.32 7.27 4.68
CA GLY A 120 -13.36 8.26 4.36
C GLY A 120 -14.35 7.79 3.28
N GLN A 121 -14.77 8.72 2.43
CA GLN A 121 -15.72 8.49 1.34
C GLN A 121 -15.07 8.85 0.01
N GLY A 122 -14.92 7.90 -0.90
CA GLY A 122 -14.35 8.17 -2.23
C GLY A 122 -12.86 8.57 -2.21
N ASN A 123 -12.13 8.28 -1.13
CA ASN A 123 -10.72 8.67 -0.96
C ASN A 123 -9.78 7.64 -1.59
N TYR A 124 -8.55 8.03 -1.93
CA TYR A 124 -7.62 7.10 -2.56
C TYR A 124 -6.13 7.37 -2.30
N ILE A 125 -5.32 6.34 -2.48
CA ILE A 125 -3.86 6.42 -2.56
C ILE A 125 -3.41 5.69 -3.83
N THR A 126 -2.59 6.34 -4.66
CA THR A 126 -1.96 5.71 -5.83
C THR A 126 -0.45 5.78 -5.73
N ILE A 127 0.23 4.69 -6.10
CA ILE A 127 1.67 4.62 -6.30
C ILE A 127 1.92 4.14 -7.74
N GLY A 128 2.71 4.88 -8.51
CA GLY A 128 3.10 4.52 -9.87
C GLY A 128 4.07 3.34 -9.93
N ASP A 129 4.51 3.02 -11.14
CA ASP A 129 5.37 1.87 -11.41
C ASP A 129 6.81 2.10 -10.94
N ASP A 130 7.57 1.03 -10.68
CA ASP A 130 8.99 1.03 -10.33
C ASP A 130 9.38 1.96 -9.16
N CYS A 131 8.50 2.14 -8.18
CA CYS A 131 8.86 2.87 -6.97
C CYS A 131 9.76 2.04 -6.04
N MET A 132 10.64 2.73 -5.32
CA MET A 132 11.45 2.13 -4.26
C MET A 132 11.08 2.76 -2.92
N LEU A 133 10.40 1.98 -2.08
CA LEU A 133 9.99 2.36 -0.74
C LEU A 133 10.96 1.70 0.24
N SER A 134 11.68 2.50 1.02
CA SER A 134 12.63 1.97 1.99
C SER A 134 11.91 1.34 3.20
N GLU A 135 12.56 1.27 4.35
CA GLU A 135 11.95 0.81 5.59
C GLU A 135 11.16 1.94 6.27
N ASN A 136 10.09 1.58 6.96
CA ASN A 136 9.26 2.44 7.82
C ASN A 136 8.64 3.62 7.09
N VAL A 137 8.25 3.42 5.83
CA VAL A 137 7.55 4.44 5.05
C VAL A 137 6.07 4.46 5.44
N ASN A 138 5.52 5.66 5.66
CA ASN A 138 4.11 5.85 5.98
C ASN A 138 3.42 6.67 4.88
N ILE A 139 2.23 6.25 4.45
CA ILE A 139 1.42 6.98 3.46
C ILE A 139 -0.01 7.09 3.98
N TRP A 140 -0.43 8.30 4.30
CA TRP A 140 -1.71 8.56 4.98
C TRP A 140 -2.52 9.57 4.18
N SER A 141 -3.66 9.14 3.61
CA SER A 141 -4.61 10.04 2.95
C SER A 141 -5.68 10.59 3.91
N THR A 142 -5.46 10.45 5.21
CA THR A 142 -6.39 10.81 6.28
C THR A 142 -5.64 11.19 7.56
N ASP A 143 -6.28 11.96 8.44
CA ASP A 143 -5.84 12.15 9.83
C ASP A 143 -6.49 11.14 10.80
N SER A 144 -7.33 10.23 10.27
CA SER A 144 -8.16 9.27 11.02
C SER A 144 -9.25 9.86 11.92
N HIS A 145 -9.07 11.08 12.42
CA HIS A 145 -10.02 11.78 13.28
C HIS A 145 -10.34 13.19 12.76
N GLY A 146 -11.60 13.59 12.90
CA GLY A 146 -12.06 14.91 12.50
C GLY A 146 -11.62 15.99 13.48
N ILE A 147 -11.15 17.11 12.94
CA ILE A 147 -10.91 18.37 13.62
C ILE A 147 -12.04 19.29 13.19
N TYR A 148 -12.75 19.88 14.14
CA TYR A 148 -13.91 20.72 13.89
C TYR A 148 -13.65 22.13 14.40
N ASP A 149 -14.23 23.14 13.75
CA ASP A 149 -14.31 24.47 14.35
C ASP A 149 -15.39 24.50 15.46
N MET A 150 -15.50 25.64 16.15
CA MET A 150 -16.50 25.83 17.21
C MET A 150 -17.95 25.89 16.70
N LYS A 151 -18.17 25.72 15.40
CA LYS A 151 -19.48 25.66 14.73
C LYS A 151 -19.75 24.26 14.14
N ASP A 152 -18.98 23.25 14.56
CA ASP A 152 -19.05 21.87 14.08
C ASP A 152 -18.75 21.67 12.58
N ASN A 153 -18.04 22.60 11.93
CA ASN A 153 -17.56 22.39 10.56
C ASN A 153 -16.27 21.58 10.57
N LEU A 154 -16.22 20.51 9.76
CA LEU A 154 -15.01 19.69 9.58
C LEU A 154 -13.90 20.49 8.86
N LEU A 155 -12.72 20.58 9.48
CA LEU A 155 -11.57 21.35 8.99
C LEU A 155 -10.50 20.52 8.29
N ASN A 156 -10.45 19.22 8.53
CA ASN A 156 -9.42 18.33 8.01
C ASN A 156 -9.99 17.13 7.24
N PRO A 157 -10.86 17.36 6.23
CA PRO A 157 -11.36 16.26 5.41
C PRO A 157 -10.18 15.45 4.84
N SER A 158 -10.40 14.14 4.70
CA SER A 158 -9.43 13.25 4.07
C SER A 158 -9.18 13.70 2.63
N LYS A 159 -7.93 13.56 2.16
CA LYS A 159 -7.52 14.01 0.82
C LYS A 159 -6.64 12.95 0.17
N PRO A 160 -6.82 12.69 -1.13
CA PRO A 160 -6.03 11.67 -1.82
C PRO A 160 -4.53 11.92 -1.76
N VAL A 161 -3.76 10.84 -1.87
CA VAL A 161 -2.30 10.91 -2.06
C VAL A 161 -1.96 10.29 -3.39
N LYS A 162 -1.12 10.99 -4.18
CA LYS A 162 -0.70 10.53 -5.51
C LYS A 162 0.81 10.48 -5.56
N ILE A 163 1.37 9.30 -5.77
CA ILE A 163 2.81 9.10 -5.97
C ILE A 163 3.01 8.64 -7.40
N GLY A 164 3.83 9.39 -8.14
CA GLY A 164 4.19 9.10 -9.52
C GLY A 164 5.01 7.82 -9.67
N SER A 165 5.48 7.57 -10.89
CA SER A 165 6.34 6.42 -11.21
C SER A 165 7.79 6.72 -10.87
N HIS A 166 8.55 5.66 -10.58
CA HIS A 166 9.97 5.74 -10.27
C HIS A 166 10.28 6.74 -9.16
N VAL A 167 9.46 6.76 -8.09
CA VAL A 167 9.71 7.56 -6.89
C VAL A 167 10.52 6.75 -5.88
N TRP A 168 11.49 7.39 -5.23
CA TRP A 168 12.22 6.81 -4.11
C TRP A 168 11.81 7.48 -2.79
N LEU A 169 11.12 6.71 -1.93
CA LEU A 169 10.84 7.13 -0.55
C LEU A 169 11.89 6.58 0.40
N GLY A 170 12.69 7.48 0.97
CA GLY A 170 13.73 7.18 1.94
C GLY A 170 13.16 6.63 3.25
N LYS A 171 14.03 5.98 4.04
CA LYS A 171 13.67 5.33 5.30
C LYS A 171 12.96 6.30 6.24
N GLY A 172 11.88 5.86 6.88
CA GLY A 172 11.13 6.67 7.85
C GLY A 172 10.34 7.86 7.27
N SER A 173 10.39 8.09 5.95
CA SER A 173 9.62 9.17 5.33
C SER A 173 8.11 8.93 5.44
N SER A 174 7.36 10.04 5.52
CA SER A 174 5.91 10.03 5.67
C SER A 174 5.26 10.96 4.64
N VAL A 175 4.27 10.44 3.91
CA VAL A 175 3.49 11.21 2.92
C VAL A 175 2.08 11.44 3.46
N LEU A 176 1.72 12.71 3.63
CA LEU A 176 0.46 13.12 4.24
C LEU A 176 -0.62 13.46 3.20
N LYS A 177 -1.86 13.50 3.66
CA LYS A 177 -3.06 13.67 2.85
C LYS A 177 -2.97 14.89 1.93
N GLY A 178 -3.36 14.72 0.68
CA GLY A 178 -3.39 15.79 -0.32
C GLY A 178 -2.08 16.00 -1.08
N ALA A 179 -0.98 15.32 -0.72
CA ALA A 179 0.28 15.46 -1.44
C ALA A 179 0.30 14.69 -2.77
N THR A 180 0.85 15.33 -3.80
CA THR A 180 1.24 14.73 -5.09
C THR A 180 2.76 14.73 -5.24
N ILE A 181 3.35 13.58 -5.51
CA ILE A 181 4.80 13.42 -5.77
C ILE A 181 4.98 13.10 -7.24
N GLY A 182 5.68 13.96 -7.98
CA GLY A 182 5.98 13.76 -9.39
C GLY A 182 6.96 12.61 -9.64
N ASP A 183 6.98 12.13 -10.88
CA ASP A 183 7.81 11.01 -11.32
C ASP A 183 9.30 11.24 -11.05
N GLY A 184 10.04 10.18 -10.74
CA GLY A 184 11.50 10.29 -10.54
C GLY A 184 11.94 11.02 -9.26
N ALA A 185 11.01 11.55 -8.46
CA ALA A 185 11.33 12.31 -7.26
C ALA A 185 11.93 11.42 -6.16
N ILE A 186 12.72 12.04 -5.29
CA ILE A 186 13.37 11.41 -4.15
C ILE A 186 12.93 12.14 -2.89
N VAL A 187 12.44 11.39 -1.92
CA VAL A 187 12.15 11.87 -0.57
C VAL A 187 13.22 11.33 0.36
N GLY A 188 13.98 12.22 0.98
CA GLY A 188 15.04 11.85 1.93
C GLY A 188 14.52 11.09 3.15
N MET A 189 15.46 10.50 3.89
CA MET A 189 15.18 9.84 5.17
C MET A 189 14.44 10.78 6.14
N ASP A 190 13.50 10.23 6.91
CA ASP A 190 12.72 10.91 7.96
C ASP A 190 12.04 12.23 7.53
N THR A 191 11.75 12.36 6.24
CA THR A 191 11.13 13.56 5.65
C THR A 191 9.61 13.44 5.71
N ILE A 192 8.93 14.52 6.15
CA ILE A 192 7.47 14.63 6.12
C ILE A 192 7.02 15.44 4.90
N VAL A 193 6.34 14.77 3.97
CA VAL A 193 5.77 15.36 2.76
C VAL A 193 4.35 15.82 3.05
N ASN A 194 4.14 17.14 3.05
CA ASN A 194 2.86 17.79 3.35
C ASN A 194 2.39 18.78 2.26
N LYS A 195 3.07 18.80 1.11
CA LYS A 195 2.76 19.60 -0.09
C LYS A 195 3.30 18.85 -1.31
N ASP A 196 2.96 19.34 -2.50
CA ASP A 196 3.37 18.68 -3.74
C ASP A 196 4.90 18.75 -3.97
N ILE A 197 5.42 17.73 -4.66
CA ILE A 197 6.82 17.63 -5.08
C ILE A 197 6.83 17.51 -6.60
N ILE A 198 7.61 18.37 -7.25
CA ILE A 198 7.82 18.33 -8.70
C ILE A 198 8.61 17.07 -9.07
N ALA A 199 8.39 16.56 -10.29
CA ALA A 199 9.18 15.45 -10.83
C ALA A 199 10.69 15.70 -10.73
N ASN A 200 11.48 14.63 -10.68
CA ASN A 200 12.95 14.68 -10.73
C ASN A 200 13.58 15.62 -9.68
N THR A 201 12.96 15.70 -8.51
CA THR A 201 13.36 16.58 -7.40
C THR A 201 13.72 15.76 -6.17
N LEU A 202 14.80 16.14 -5.49
CA LEU A 202 15.15 15.65 -4.15
C LEU A 202 14.66 16.63 -3.09
N VAL A 203 13.82 16.14 -2.17
CA VAL A 203 13.39 16.89 -0.99
C VAL A 203 13.86 16.22 0.30
N VAL A 204 14.12 17.01 1.34
CA VAL A 204 14.50 16.50 2.67
C VAL A 204 13.89 17.32 3.82
N GLY A 205 13.74 16.68 4.98
CA GLY A 205 13.51 17.31 6.27
C GLY A 205 12.03 17.58 6.62
N THR A 206 11.84 18.17 7.81
CA THR A 206 10.52 18.56 8.34
C THR A 206 10.66 19.94 9.00
N PRO A 207 10.12 21.02 8.42
CA PRO A 207 9.38 21.06 7.15
C PRO A 207 10.25 20.69 5.95
N MET A 208 9.66 20.05 4.94
CA MET A 208 10.42 19.62 3.78
C MET A 208 10.85 20.80 2.88
N ARG A 209 12.09 20.70 2.37
CA ARG A 209 12.68 21.64 1.41
C ARG A 209 13.29 20.89 0.23
N THR A 210 13.26 21.52 -0.94
CA THR A 210 14.00 21.07 -2.11
C THR A 210 15.49 21.25 -1.88
N VAL A 211 16.28 20.21 -2.20
CA VAL A 211 17.75 20.22 -2.13
C VAL A 211 18.35 20.19 -3.52
N LYS A 212 17.72 19.47 -4.46
CA LYS A 212 18.20 19.32 -5.82
C LYS A 212 17.03 19.10 -6.77
N GLU A 213 17.17 19.60 -7.99
CA GLU A 213 16.22 19.43 -9.10
C GLU A 213 16.97 18.88 -10.31
N ASN A 214 16.23 18.41 -11.32
CA ASN A 214 16.77 17.84 -12.56
C ASN A 214 17.71 16.65 -12.30
N ILE A 215 17.26 15.74 -11.43
CA ILE A 215 18.01 14.55 -11.04
C ILE A 215 17.29 13.26 -11.43
N LEU A 216 18.05 12.16 -11.42
CA LEU A 216 17.53 10.81 -11.51
C LEU A 216 18.18 9.94 -10.43
N TRP A 217 17.50 8.87 -10.04
CA TRP A 217 18.09 7.81 -9.22
C TRP A 217 18.12 6.50 -10.02
N LYS A 218 18.95 5.55 -9.59
CA LYS A 218 19.03 4.22 -10.16
C LYS A 218 19.14 3.20 -9.03
N ARG A 219 18.59 2.01 -9.25
CA ARG A 219 18.83 0.85 -8.39
C ARG A 219 20.25 0.32 -8.63
N GLY A 220 20.85 -0.30 -7.62
CA GLY A 220 22.18 -0.93 -7.71
C GLY A 220 23.18 -0.41 -6.69
N PHE A 221 24.33 -1.06 -6.62
CA PHE A 221 25.46 -0.60 -5.82
C PHE A 221 26.15 0.58 -6.49
N ILE A 222 26.77 1.44 -5.69
CA ILE A 222 27.59 2.54 -6.18
C ILE A 222 29.01 2.01 -6.29
N ASP A 223 29.40 1.63 -7.49
CA ASP A 223 30.78 1.29 -7.81
C ASP A 223 31.49 2.62 -8.14
N LYS A 224 32.23 3.17 -7.17
CA LYS A 224 33.14 4.30 -7.41
C LYS A 224 34.56 3.80 -7.55
#